data_AF-Q9XXM0-F1
#
_entry.id   AF-Q9XXM0-F1
#
_cell.length_a   1.000
_cell.length_b   1.000
_cell.length_c   1.000
_cell.angle_alpha   90.00
_cell.angle_beta   90.00
_cell.angle_gamma   90.00
#
_symmetry.space_group_name_H-M   'P 1'
#
loop_
_entity.id
_entity.type
_entity.pdbx_description
1 polymer ?
#
loop_
_entity_poly.entity_id
_entity_poly.type
_entity_poly.pdbx_seq_one_letter_code
_entity_poly.pdbx_strand_id
1 'polypeptide(L)'
;MTRFKYKYLFYSLIPIFLYLLVFHPVITFLSSRGQPINSSFPITFYHKAYIDYRTNPPRLRLFSLNPCVKPNTYLLIDVYNRGSPIPNEVKLLGDPFGFFNENCPPVYGPATHCFYVPHTFYGVLPDNGIIEKATIRWEDREIEFAIEEIGKKYERGLTVCLQIVYYYSQWQNVILYIEAWRAQGATRFIVFYHSSTEDTKKVLDYYEKLGLIELRPWPNIGELSSNISPMYPKVDESVFIIATHMALQICSLEIKTSLGIVADFDEVMVPDKGTVLDHAMKEMTGKDIGALLFENTHVALTPNIYTNNYSGVRSLTFTDIFAPPKYIFNTSLIDICETHSPGKFLHKSTYTKMANGTVLHFRFNVKQIRAKIVRKSYRFFPNDTAGHIRNMHDTMNKIFENSPPAFSYKPIETLNKCIAKVKSDVCHSTGGICKAAMDNVTNWVYNTTEGLFTTGTRIIV
;
A
#
# COMPACT_ATOMS: atom_id res chain seq x y z
N MET A 1 32.21 -5.54 -69.51
CA MET A 1 32.95 -4.41 -70.12
C MET A 1 33.39 -3.45 -69.03
N THR A 2 34.65 -3.55 -68.66
CA THR A 2 35.35 -2.72 -67.66
C THR A 2 35.60 -1.32 -68.24
N ARG A 3 35.09 -0.26 -67.58
CA ARG A 3 35.56 1.11 -67.79
C ARG A 3 35.96 1.72 -66.44
N PHE A 4 37.24 1.56 -66.13
CA PHE A 4 37.97 2.43 -65.21
C PHE A 4 38.24 3.76 -65.91
N LYS A 5 37.84 4.90 -65.35
CA LYS A 5 38.52 6.18 -65.57
C LYS A 5 38.53 7.03 -64.29
N TYR A 6 39.76 7.42 -63.99
CA TYR A 6 40.31 8.19 -62.88
C TYR A 6 39.89 9.68 -62.81
N LYS A 7 40.25 10.29 -61.67
CA LYS A 7 40.41 11.74 -61.37
C LYS A 7 39.06 12.45 -61.16
N TYR A 8 38.79 13.09 -60.02
CA TYR A 8 39.58 14.17 -59.43
C TYR A 8 39.58 14.17 -57.91
N LEU A 9 40.78 14.39 -57.39
CA LEU A 9 41.16 14.67 -56.02
C LEU A 9 40.98 16.19 -55.81
N PHE A 10 39.84 16.65 -55.32
CA PHE A 10 39.67 18.04 -54.88
C PHE A 10 39.79 18.10 -53.36
N TYR A 11 41.00 18.43 -52.91
CA TYR A 11 41.30 18.90 -51.57
C TYR A 11 40.57 20.23 -51.34
N SER A 12 39.37 20.18 -50.76
CA SER A 12 38.80 21.35 -50.09
C SER A 12 39.09 21.22 -48.61
N LEU A 13 40.14 21.93 -48.18
CA LEU A 13 40.45 22.23 -46.80
C LEU A 13 39.30 23.04 -46.19
N ILE A 14 38.20 22.37 -45.85
CA ILE A 14 37.21 22.94 -44.93
C ILE A 14 37.80 22.73 -43.53
N PRO A 15 38.22 23.80 -42.85
CA PRO A 15 38.98 23.68 -41.63
C PRO A 15 38.13 23.02 -40.56
N ILE A 16 38.79 22.15 -39.79
CA ILE A 16 38.36 21.40 -38.60
C ILE A 16 37.60 22.25 -37.55
N PHE A 17 37.52 23.56 -37.74
CA PHE A 17 36.72 24.49 -36.95
C PHE A 17 35.22 24.18 -36.91
N LEU A 18 34.62 23.58 -37.95
CA LEU A 18 33.20 23.19 -37.86
C LEU A 18 33.00 21.91 -37.02
N TYR A 19 34.02 21.05 -36.91
CA TYR A 19 33.89 19.80 -36.14
C TYR A 19 33.90 20.06 -34.64
N LEU A 20 34.60 21.10 -34.17
CA LEU A 20 34.58 21.51 -32.77
C LEU A 20 33.27 22.18 -32.35
N LEU A 21 32.55 22.83 -33.27
CA LEU A 21 31.21 23.38 -32.97
C LEU A 21 30.11 22.32 -32.93
N VAL A 22 30.30 21.16 -33.57
CA VAL A 22 29.29 20.09 -33.57
C VAL A 22 29.53 19.03 -32.49
N PHE A 23 30.78 18.84 -32.03
CA PHE A 23 31.11 17.78 -31.06
C PHE A 23 31.61 18.24 -29.70
N HIS A 24 31.49 19.53 -29.38
CA HIS A 24 31.41 19.93 -27.99
C HIS A 24 29.98 20.33 -27.69
N PRO A 25 29.12 19.38 -27.30
CA PRO A 25 28.15 19.76 -26.32
C PRO A 25 29.01 20.08 -25.09
N VAL A 26 29.37 21.36 -24.97
CA VAL A 26 29.26 22.04 -23.69
C VAL A 26 27.79 21.87 -23.36
N ILE A 27 27.44 20.66 -22.90
CA ILE A 27 26.35 20.41 -22.00
C ILE A 27 26.78 21.31 -20.88
N THR A 28 26.25 22.52 -20.94
CA THR A 28 25.78 23.24 -19.80
C THR A 28 25.21 22.19 -18.84
N PHE A 29 26.10 21.64 -18.03
CA PHE A 29 25.94 21.45 -16.60
C PHE A 29 25.65 22.83 -15.99
N LEU A 30 24.71 23.59 -16.55
CA LEU A 30 23.60 24.06 -15.76
C LEU A 30 23.07 22.76 -15.18
N SER A 31 23.61 22.36 -14.01
CA SER A 31 22.86 21.50 -13.11
C SER A 31 21.48 22.10 -13.16
N SER A 32 20.52 21.38 -13.72
CA SER A 32 19.12 21.80 -13.70
C SER A 32 18.85 21.97 -12.22
N ARG A 33 18.96 23.21 -11.73
CA ARG A 33 18.87 23.50 -10.30
C ARG A 33 17.48 23.04 -9.96
N GLY A 34 17.39 21.91 -9.28
CA GLY A 34 16.11 21.34 -8.91
C GLY A 34 15.30 22.43 -8.23
N GLN A 35 13.99 22.43 -8.44
CA GLN A 35 13.13 23.42 -7.81
C GLN A 35 12.54 22.82 -6.54
N PRO A 36 12.65 23.53 -5.38
CA PRO A 36 11.97 23.09 -4.18
C PRO A 36 10.45 23.20 -4.36
N ILE A 37 9.72 22.23 -3.81
CA ILE A 37 8.27 22.32 -3.63
C ILE A 37 7.98 23.44 -2.63
N ASN A 38 7.00 24.29 -2.96
CA ASN A 38 6.61 25.43 -2.15
C ASN A 38 5.12 25.37 -1.77
N SER A 39 4.63 26.42 -1.12
CA SER A 39 3.26 26.52 -0.59
C SER A 39 2.17 26.42 -1.65
N SER A 40 2.43 26.71 -2.92
CA SER A 40 1.41 26.66 -3.99
C SER A 40 1.20 25.27 -4.60
N PHE A 41 2.05 24.31 -4.25
CA PHE A 41 1.94 22.94 -4.72
C PHE A 41 0.80 22.19 -4.01
N PRO A 42 -0.10 21.50 -4.73
CA PRO A 42 -1.25 20.80 -4.15
C PRO A 42 -0.82 19.48 -3.48
N ILE A 43 -0.35 19.58 -2.25
CA ILE A 43 0.18 18.47 -1.46
C ILE A 43 -0.43 18.44 -0.06
N THR A 44 -0.74 17.23 0.39
CA THR A 44 -1.06 16.90 1.78
C THR A 44 -0.16 15.76 2.24
N PHE A 45 0.26 15.79 3.49
CA PHE A 45 1.20 14.82 4.05
C PHE A 45 0.54 13.92 5.06
N TYR A 46 1.01 12.69 5.15
CA TYR A 46 0.80 11.88 6.34
C TYR A 46 1.57 12.51 7.52
N HIS A 47 0.94 12.62 8.68
CA HIS A 47 1.47 13.35 9.85
C HIS A 47 2.77 12.81 10.47
N LYS A 48 3.25 11.63 10.05
CA LYS A 48 4.52 11.05 10.54
C LYS A 48 5.64 11.17 9.51
N ALA A 49 6.85 11.40 10.03
CA ALA A 49 8.09 11.18 9.30
C ALA A 49 8.82 9.95 9.88
N TYR A 50 9.37 9.12 9.01
CA TYR A 50 10.02 7.87 9.38
C TYR A 50 11.53 7.98 9.24
N ILE A 51 12.26 7.54 10.26
CA ILE A 51 13.71 7.35 10.20
C ILE A 51 13.97 5.88 9.94
N ASP A 52 14.42 5.58 8.72
CA ASP A 52 14.64 4.23 8.20
C ASP A 52 16.09 3.79 8.46
N TYR A 53 16.31 3.05 9.55
CA TYR A 53 17.62 2.53 9.94
C TYR A 53 18.03 1.24 9.20
N ARG A 54 17.23 0.76 8.24
CA ARG A 54 17.64 -0.39 7.39
C ARG A 54 18.73 -0.01 6.40
N THR A 55 18.92 1.28 6.14
CA THR A 55 20.04 1.80 5.35
C THR A 55 21.08 2.43 6.25
N ASN A 56 22.33 2.46 5.79
CA ASN A 56 23.42 3.19 6.45
C ASN A 56 24.10 4.12 5.42
N PRO A 57 23.96 5.45 5.53
CA PRO A 57 23.29 6.15 6.64
C PRO A 57 21.76 5.97 6.65
N PRO A 58 21.08 6.26 7.77
CA PRO A 58 19.62 6.21 7.85
C PRO A 58 18.97 7.18 6.86
N ARG A 59 17.79 6.83 6.34
CA ARG A 59 16.99 7.71 5.48
C ARG A 59 15.84 8.32 6.26
N LEU A 60 15.61 9.62 6.09
CA LEU A 60 14.34 10.24 6.44
C LEU A 60 13.33 9.96 5.33
N ARG A 61 12.10 9.59 5.69
CA ARG A 61 11.01 9.31 4.75
C ARG A 61 9.72 10.01 5.16
N LEU A 62 9.09 10.69 4.22
CA LEU A 62 7.78 11.29 4.34
C LEU A 62 6.84 10.66 3.31
N PHE A 63 5.55 10.70 3.60
CA PHE A 63 4.50 10.22 2.69
C PHE A 63 3.51 11.33 2.42
N SER A 64 3.08 11.44 1.17
CA SER A 64 2.17 12.49 0.74
C SER A 64 1.26 12.03 -0.38
N LEU A 65 0.21 12.82 -0.59
CA LEU A 65 -0.65 12.77 -1.76
C LEU A 65 -0.51 14.08 -2.50
N ASN A 66 -0.10 13.99 -3.76
CA ASN A 66 0.12 15.14 -4.65
C ASN A 66 0.13 14.69 -6.11
N PRO A 67 0.04 15.63 -7.07
CA PRO A 67 0.30 15.35 -8.47
C PRO A 67 1.73 14.90 -8.71
N CYS A 68 1.97 14.35 -9.89
CA CYS A 68 3.31 13.93 -10.32
C CYS A 68 4.34 15.03 -10.13
N VAL A 69 5.39 14.69 -9.40
CA VAL A 69 6.55 15.56 -9.19
C VAL A 69 7.41 15.55 -10.45
N LYS A 70 7.86 16.72 -10.90
CA LYS A 70 8.75 16.81 -12.07
C LYS A 70 10.15 16.27 -11.72
N PRO A 71 10.92 15.77 -12.71
CA PRO A 71 12.31 15.42 -12.49
C PRO A 71 13.09 16.57 -11.82
N ASN A 72 13.94 16.24 -10.85
CA ASN A 72 14.73 17.18 -10.04
C ASN A 72 13.93 18.11 -9.11
N THR A 73 12.60 18.02 -9.04
CA THR A 73 11.84 18.69 -7.99
C THR A 73 12.04 17.96 -6.66
N TYR A 74 12.18 18.70 -5.57
CA TYR A 74 12.48 18.15 -4.24
C TYR A 74 11.75 18.89 -3.14
N LEU A 75 11.67 18.26 -1.97
CA LEU A 75 11.14 18.86 -0.76
C LEU A 75 12.32 19.26 0.16
N LEU A 76 12.25 20.45 0.75
CA LEU A 76 13.18 20.86 1.82
C LEU A 76 12.50 20.63 3.16
N ILE A 77 13.23 20.04 4.10
CA ILE A 77 12.75 19.78 5.45
C ILE A 77 13.81 20.17 6.47
N ASP A 78 13.40 20.83 7.53
CA ASP A 78 14.25 21.18 8.66
C ASP A 78 14.24 20.03 9.68
N VAL A 79 15.40 19.45 9.93
CA VAL A 79 15.59 18.34 10.87
C VAL A 79 16.32 18.85 12.11
N TYR A 80 15.69 18.72 13.27
CA TYR A 80 16.25 19.19 14.53
C TYR A 80 16.78 18.02 15.33
N ASN A 81 18.09 18.03 15.56
CA ASN A 81 18.75 17.08 16.45
C ASN A 81 18.62 17.55 17.90
N ARG A 82 18.44 16.60 18.82
CA ARG A 82 18.37 16.87 20.26
C ARG A 82 19.58 17.67 20.72
N GLY A 83 19.32 18.81 21.36
CA GLY A 83 20.35 19.71 21.88
C GLY A 83 20.96 20.67 20.85
N SER A 84 20.54 20.61 19.57
CA SER A 84 20.90 21.62 18.57
C SER A 84 19.74 22.61 18.38
N PRO A 85 19.96 23.92 18.57
CA PRO A 85 18.95 24.93 18.27
C PRO A 85 18.81 25.18 16.76
N ILE A 86 19.81 24.80 15.97
CA ILE A 86 19.86 25.02 14.52
C ILE A 86 19.43 23.72 13.82
N PRO A 87 18.42 23.76 12.93
CA PRO A 87 18.06 22.60 12.15
C PRO A 87 19.09 22.34 11.04
N ASN A 88 19.22 21.06 10.68
CA ASN A 88 19.84 20.66 9.44
C ASN A 88 18.77 20.64 8.35
N GLU A 89 18.94 21.45 7.31
CA GLU A 89 18.07 21.39 6.13
C GLU A 89 18.43 20.16 5.29
N VAL A 90 17.45 19.30 5.04
CA VAL A 90 17.61 18.07 4.26
C VAL A 90 16.77 18.16 2.99
N LYS A 91 17.40 17.81 1.87
CA LYS A 91 16.73 17.70 0.58
C LYS A 91 16.18 16.29 0.38
N LEU A 92 14.88 16.18 0.17
CA LEU A 92 14.18 14.92 -0.08
C LEU A 92 13.70 14.83 -1.52
N LEU A 93 14.00 13.71 -2.18
CA LEU A 93 13.51 13.40 -3.53
C LEU A 93 12.20 12.64 -3.42
N GLY A 94 11.24 12.96 -4.28
CA GLY A 94 9.91 12.36 -4.29
C GLY A 94 9.76 11.33 -5.41
N ASP A 95 9.46 10.09 -5.02
CA ASP A 95 9.14 9.01 -5.97
C ASP A 95 7.66 8.60 -5.78
N PRO A 96 6.88 8.49 -6.87
CA PRO A 96 5.52 7.97 -6.83
C PRO A 96 5.53 6.43 -6.65
N PHE A 97 4.49 5.88 -6.03
CA PHE A 97 4.30 4.43 -5.89
C PHE A 97 2.81 4.04 -6.02
N GLY A 98 2.49 2.75 -5.99
CA GLY A 98 1.09 2.26 -6.05
C GLY A 98 0.68 1.70 -7.42
N PHE A 99 1.38 2.06 -8.49
CA PHE A 99 0.87 1.93 -9.87
C PHE A 99 1.82 1.27 -10.87
N PHE A 100 2.70 0.39 -10.37
CA PHE A 100 3.77 -0.30 -11.10
C PHE A 100 4.85 0.63 -11.69
N ASN A 101 6.13 0.30 -11.46
CA ASN A 101 7.32 0.97 -12.04
C ASN A 101 7.38 2.50 -11.85
N GLU A 102 6.93 3.02 -10.71
CA GLU A 102 7.00 4.47 -10.41
C GLU A 102 6.32 5.34 -11.51
N ASN A 103 5.35 4.76 -12.25
CA ASN A 103 4.67 5.46 -13.33
C ASN A 103 3.81 6.60 -12.79
N CYS A 104 4.04 7.80 -13.31
CA CYS A 104 3.24 8.99 -13.02
C CYS A 104 3.02 9.80 -14.29
N PRO A 105 1.76 9.98 -14.76
CA PRO A 105 0.51 9.54 -14.10
C PRO A 105 0.34 8.01 -14.06
N PRO A 106 -0.59 7.49 -13.23
CA PRO A 106 -0.83 6.06 -13.12
C PRO A 106 -1.24 5.43 -14.45
N VAL A 107 -0.61 4.33 -14.83
CA VAL A 107 -1.00 3.56 -16.04
C VAL A 107 -2.08 2.51 -15.75
N TYR A 108 -2.37 2.26 -14.47
CA TYR A 108 -3.44 1.37 -14.06
C TYR A 108 -4.79 2.04 -14.30
N GLY A 109 -5.60 1.47 -15.21
CA GLY A 109 -6.81 2.11 -15.76
C GLY A 109 -7.71 2.81 -14.73
N PRO A 110 -8.15 2.14 -13.65
CA PRO A 110 -8.96 2.76 -12.59
C PRO A 110 -8.33 4.00 -11.91
N ALA A 111 -7.00 4.12 -11.95
CA ALA A 111 -6.26 5.19 -11.32
C ALA A 111 -5.72 6.24 -12.30
N THR A 112 -5.84 6.02 -13.62
CA THR A 112 -5.19 6.87 -14.64
C THR A 112 -5.62 8.33 -14.62
N HIS A 113 -6.83 8.60 -14.14
CA HIS A 113 -7.38 9.95 -14.02
C HIS A 113 -7.31 10.51 -12.59
N CYS A 114 -6.63 9.83 -11.66
CA CYS A 114 -6.41 10.35 -10.31
C CYS A 114 -5.35 11.45 -10.32
N PHE A 115 -5.73 12.63 -9.83
CA PHE A 115 -4.85 13.79 -9.76
C PHE A 115 -3.85 13.67 -8.60
N TYR A 116 -4.29 13.10 -7.47
CA TYR A 116 -3.44 12.88 -6.30
C TYR A 116 -2.96 11.44 -6.27
N VAL A 117 -1.64 11.26 -6.32
CA VAL A 117 -0.99 9.96 -6.27
C VAL A 117 -0.04 9.90 -5.08
N PRO A 118 0.16 8.72 -4.47
CA PRO A 118 0.98 8.61 -3.29
C PRO A 118 2.45 8.71 -3.67
N HIS A 119 3.17 9.57 -2.94
CA HIS A 119 4.61 9.76 -3.08
C HIS A 119 5.31 9.43 -1.77
N THR A 120 6.51 8.89 -1.89
CA THR A 120 7.47 8.84 -0.79
C THR A 120 8.54 9.89 -1.08
N PHE A 121 8.73 10.81 -0.13
CA PHE A 121 9.84 11.75 -0.15
C PHE A 121 10.93 11.22 0.75
N TYR A 122 12.15 11.05 0.24
CA TYR A 122 13.25 10.50 1.04
C TYR A 122 14.58 11.19 0.78
N GLY A 123 15.44 11.15 1.80
CA GLY A 123 16.79 11.67 1.76
C GLY A 123 17.65 11.08 2.86
N VAL A 124 18.96 11.08 2.63
CA VAL A 124 19.94 10.57 3.59
C VAL A 124 20.10 11.60 4.70
N LEU A 125 20.06 11.15 5.95
CA LEU A 125 20.32 12.02 7.10
C LEU A 125 21.83 12.28 7.22
N PRO A 126 22.27 13.55 7.35
CA PRO A 126 23.69 13.89 7.37
C PRO A 126 24.40 13.43 8.66
N ASP A 127 23.66 13.39 9.78
CA ASP A 127 24.17 13.07 11.10
C ASP A 127 23.41 11.89 11.72
N ASN A 128 24.10 11.06 12.50
CA ASN A 128 23.50 9.98 13.29
C ASN A 128 22.98 10.46 14.66
N GLY A 129 22.66 11.75 14.77
CA GLY A 129 22.09 12.33 15.99
C GLY A 129 20.68 11.81 16.29
N ILE A 130 20.23 11.99 17.52
CA ILE A 130 18.83 11.71 17.89
C ILE A 130 17.97 12.85 17.35
N ILE A 131 17.21 12.58 16.30
CA ILE A 131 16.26 13.53 15.73
C ILE A 131 15.09 13.69 16.70
N GLU A 132 14.79 14.92 17.06
CA GLU A 132 13.72 15.27 17.99
C GLU A 132 12.45 15.68 17.24
N LYS A 133 12.60 16.45 16.15
CA LYS A 133 11.49 16.90 15.31
C LYS A 133 11.94 17.12 13.87
N ALA A 134 10.99 17.03 12.95
CA ALA A 134 11.17 17.43 11.56
C ALA A 134 10.02 18.35 11.16
N THR A 135 10.33 19.44 10.46
CA THR A 135 9.33 20.43 10.07
C THR A 135 9.49 20.87 8.63
N ILE A 136 8.39 21.11 7.93
CA ILE A 136 8.39 21.87 6.68
C ILE A 136 7.90 23.27 7.01
N ARG A 137 8.72 24.29 6.73
CA ARG A 137 8.32 25.69 6.86
C ARG A 137 8.13 26.30 5.48
N TRP A 138 6.91 26.74 5.23
CA TRP A 138 6.56 27.58 4.09
C TRP A 138 6.09 28.95 4.59
N GLU A 139 6.03 29.94 3.69
CA GLU A 139 5.82 31.36 4.03
C GLU A 139 4.63 31.60 4.98
N ASP A 140 3.53 30.88 4.81
CA ASP A 140 2.29 31.06 5.56
C ASP A 140 1.93 29.88 6.48
N ARG A 141 2.71 28.79 6.45
CA ARG A 141 2.35 27.54 7.14
C ARG A 141 3.57 26.72 7.55
N GLU A 142 3.44 26.08 8.71
CA GLU A 142 4.40 25.11 9.22
C GLU A 142 3.73 23.74 9.35
N ILE A 143 4.47 22.69 9.02
CA ILE A 143 4.05 21.31 9.21
C ILE A 143 5.08 20.67 10.14
N GLU A 144 4.63 20.23 11.32
CA GLU A 144 5.44 19.41 12.21
C GLU A 144 5.09 17.93 12.04
N PHE A 145 6.12 17.08 11.97
CA PHE A 145 5.97 15.64 11.82
C PHE A 145 6.33 14.92 13.12
N ALA A 146 5.46 13.99 13.54
CA ALA A 146 5.81 13.03 14.56
C ALA A 146 6.89 12.06 14.02
N ILE A 147 7.99 11.92 14.74
CA ILE A 147 9.11 11.06 14.33
C ILE A 147 8.84 9.62 14.75
N GLU A 148 8.92 8.70 13.79
CA GLU A 148 8.85 7.26 14.02
C GLU A 148 10.15 6.60 13.53
N GLU A 149 10.81 5.85 14.40
CA GLU A 149 12.02 5.11 14.04
C GLU A 149 11.68 3.68 13.64
N ILE A 150 12.16 3.23 12.48
CA ILE A 150 11.93 1.88 11.96
C ILE A 150 13.26 1.19 11.64
N GLY A 151 13.23 -0.13 11.46
CA GLY A 151 14.41 -0.84 10.96
C GLY A 151 15.45 -1.24 12.00
N LYS A 152 15.24 -0.93 13.29
CA LYS A 152 16.24 -1.22 14.33
C LYS A 152 16.30 -2.70 14.72
N LYS A 153 15.14 -3.33 14.89
CA LYS A 153 15.04 -4.75 15.30
C LYS A 153 13.71 -5.33 14.82
N TYR A 154 13.77 -6.60 14.44
CA TYR A 154 12.60 -7.38 14.09
C TYR A 154 12.48 -8.60 14.99
N GLU A 155 11.28 -8.87 15.46
CA GLU A 155 10.96 -10.11 16.17
C GLU A 155 10.68 -11.22 15.15
N ARG A 156 11.03 -12.47 15.46
CA ARG A 156 10.63 -13.59 14.61
C ARG A 156 9.11 -13.67 14.60
N GLY A 157 8.51 -13.56 13.42
CA GLY A 157 7.06 -13.66 13.28
C GLY A 157 6.58 -13.20 11.92
N LEU A 158 5.26 -13.11 11.82
CA LEU A 158 4.54 -12.69 10.63
C LEU A 158 3.49 -11.65 11.00
N THR A 159 3.61 -10.45 10.43
CA THR A 159 2.59 -9.41 10.49
C THR A 159 1.83 -9.34 9.18
N VAL A 160 0.51 -9.28 9.27
CA VAL A 160 -0.35 -9.13 8.09
C VAL A 160 -0.80 -7.68 7.98
N CYS A 161 -0.42 -7.04 6.87
CA CYS A 161 -0.93 -5.75 6.44
C CYS A 161 -2.15 -5.96 5.57
N LEU A 162 -3.28 -5.47 6.07
CA LEU A 162 -4.56 -5.58 5.40
C LEU A 162 -4.84 -4.28 4.62
N GLN A 163 -5.48 -4.40 3.46
CA GLN A 163 -6.04 -3.24 2.77
C GLN A 163 -7.03 -2.47 3.67
N ILE A 164 -7.23 -1.19 3.38
CA ILE A 164 -8.13 -0.34 4.17
C ILE A 164 -9.52 -0.98 4.27
N VAL A 165 -10.06 -1.04 5.49
CA VAL A 165 -11.47 -1.34 5.74
C VAL A 165 -12.31 -0.12 5.35
N TYR A 166 -12.90 -0.12 4.16
CA TYR A 166 -13.82 0.93 3.71
C TYR A 166 -15.12 0.32 3.20
N TYR A 167 -16.24 0.91 3.57
CA TYR A 167 -17.59 0.44 3.23
C TYR A 167 -17.78 -1.07 3.42
N TYR A 168 -17.16 -1.63 4.47
CA TYR A 168 -17.07 -3.06 4.66
C TYR A 168 -18.24 -3.61 5.51
N SER A 169 -18.91 -4.66 5.04
CA SER A 169 -20.06 -5.26 5.73
C SER A 169 -19.91 -6.77 6.00
N GLN A 170 -18.86 -7.39 5.48
CA GLN A 170 -18.67 -8.85 5.47
C GLN A 170 -17.99 -9.33 6.76
N TRP A 171 -18.64 -9.12 7.90
CA TRP A 171 -18.07 -9.44 9.22
C TRP A 171 -17.69 -10.93 9.38
N GLN A 172 -18.41 -11.86 8.73
CA GLN A 172 -18.06 -13.30 8.75
C GLN A 172 -16.67 -13.54 8.16
N ASN A 173 -16.35 -12.75 7.13
CA ASN A 173 -15.09 -12.84 6.43
C ASN A 173 -13.91 -12.43 7.32
N VAL A 174 -14.11 -11.42 8.18
CA VAL A 174 -13.11 -10.99 9.18
C VAL A 174 -12.78 -12.14 10.13
N ILE A 175 -13.78 -12.89 10.61
CA ILE A 175 -13.57 -14.03 11.51
C ILE A 175 -12.77 -15.14 10.82
N LEU A 176 -13.17 -15.54 9.60
CA LEU A 176 -12.42 -16.55 8.83
C LEU A 176 -11.00 -16.09 8.53
N TYR A 177 -10.83 -14.83 8.11
CA TYR A 177 -9.56 -14.25 7.74
C TYR A 177 -8.56 -14.30 8.90
N ILE A 178 -8.95 -13.81 10.09
CA ILE A 178 -8.08 -13.81 11.27
C ILE A 178 -7.75 -15.25 11.69
N GLU A 179 -8.73 -16.15 11.74
CA GLU A 179 -8.48 -17.54 12.13
C GLU A 179 -7.54 -18.25 11.15
N ALA A 180 -7.75 -18.05 9.84
CA ALA A 180 -6.93 -18.65 8.79
C ALA A 180 -5.49 -18.15 8.84
N TRP A 181 -5.26 -16.84 8.92
CA TRP A 181 -3.90 -16.30 9.01
C TRP A 181 -3.18 -16.69 10.30
N ARG A 182 -3.89 -16.75 11.43
CA ARG A 182 -3.31 -17.27 12.68
C ARG A 182 -2.87 -18.72 12.55
N ALA A 183 -3.66 -19.55 11.89
CA ALA A 183 -3.28 -20.93 11.59
C ALA A 183 -2.04 -21.03 10.67
N GLN A 184 -1.77 -19.99 9.88
CA GLN A 184 -0.58 -19.86 9.03
C GLN A 184 0.62 -19.20 9.74
N GLY A 185 0.50 -18.92 11.04
CA GLY A 185 1.58 -18.37 11.87
C GLY A 185 1.58 -16.86 12.01
N ALA A 186 0.55 -16.16 11.53
CA ALA A 186 0.41 -14.72 11.78
C ALA A 186 0.15 -14.45 13.27
N THR A 187 0.91 -13.52 13.84
CA THR A 187 0.80 -13.14 15.26
C THR A 187 0.29 -11.71 15.45
N ARG A 188 0.29 -10.91 14.39
CA ARG A 188 -0.06 -9.49 14.43
C ARG A 188 -0.73 -9.08 13.14
N PHE A 189 -1.74 -8.22 13.25
CA PHE A 189 -2.44 -7.66 12.10
C PHE A 189 -2.49 -6.14 12.25
N ILE A 190 -2.14 -5.42 11.19
CA ILE A 190 -2.30 -3.97 11.13
C ILE A 190 -3.42 -3.69 10.14
N VAL A 191 -4.44 -2.99 10.62
CA VAL A 191 -5.69 -2.80 9.88
C VAL A 191 -6.03 -1.32 9.84
N PHE A 192 -5.91 -0.70 8.67
CA PHE A 192 -6.35 0.67 8.47
C PHE A 192 -7.87 0.72 8.35
N TYR A 193 -8.51 1.55 9.17
CA TYR A 193 -9.95 1.60 9.33
C TYR A 193 -10.51 2.93 8.82
N HIS A 194 -11.31 2.87 7.76
CA HIS A 194 -12.05 3.99 7.21
C HIS A 194 -13.54 3.91 7.55
N SER A 195 -14.23 2.86 7.13
CA SER A 195 -15.66 2.70 7.43
C SER A 195 -16.14 1.25 7.33
N SER A 196 -17.11 0.91 8.19
CA SER A 196 -17.75 -0.41 8.18
C SER A 196 -19.17 -0.36 8.75
N THR A 197 -19.94 -1.44 8.59
CA THR A 197 -21.21 -1.60 9.33
C THR A 197 -20.94 -1.78 10.82
N GLU A 198 -21.94 -1.48 11.67
CA GLU A 198 -21.83 -1.70 13.12
C GLU A 198 -21.42 -3.14 13.47
N ASP A 199 -21.98 -4.15 12.78
CA ASP A 199 -21.62 -5.55 13.02
C ASP A 199 -20.16 -5.85 12.70
N THR A 200 -19.64 -5.28 11.60
CA THR A 200 -18.23 -5.43 11.22
C THR A 200 -17.33 -4.74 12.24
N LYS A 201 -17.70 -3.52 12.65
CA LYS A 201 -16.97 -2.77 13.67
C LYS A 201 -16.91 -3.53 14.99
N LYS A 202 -18.01 -4.13 15.45
CA LYS A 202 -18.03 -5.00 16.64
C LYS A 202 -17.02 -6.16 16.56
N VAL A 203 -16.93 -6.81 15.40
CA VAL A 203 -15.94 -7.90 15.20
C VAL A 203 -14.51 -7.38 15.24
N LEU A 204 -14.24 -6.25 14.58
CA LEU A 204 -12.92 -5.62 14.61
C LEU A 204 -12.52 -5.20 16.03
N ASP A 205 -13.42 -4.54 16.76
CA ASP A 205 -13.20 -4.11 18.15
C ASP A 205 -12.97 -5.27 19.10
N TYR A 206 -13.67 -6.39 18.88
CA TYR A 206 -13.44 -7.62 19.63
C TYR A 206 -12.00 -8.12 19.46
N TYR A 207 -11.51 -8.19 18.22
CA TYR A 207 -10.14 -8.64 17.96
C TYR A 207 -9.06 -7.64 18.40
N GLU A 208 -9.37 -6.34 18.34
CA GLU A 208 -8.47 -5.30 18.87
C GLU A 208 -8.33 -5.43 20.39
N LYS A 209 -9.45 -5.65 21.09
CA LYS A 209 -9.45 -5.89 22.55
C LYS A 209 -8.68 -7.16 22.95
N LEU A 210 -8.62 -8.17 22.08
CA LEU A 210 -7.78 -9.36 22.28
C LEU A 210 -6.28 -9.09 22.03
N GLY A 211 -5.90 -7.90 21.56
CA GLY A 211 -4.54 -7.57 21.17
C GLY A 211 -4.07 -8.28 19.90
N LEU A 212 -5.00 -8.83 19.10
CA LEU A 212 -4.67 -9.54 17.87
C LEU A 212 -4.51 -8.61 16.68
N ILE A 213 -5.37 -7.59 16.59
CA ILE A 213 -5.28 -6.56 15.55
C ILE A 213 -4.98 -5.19 16.17
N GLU A 214 -4.31 -4.35 15.38
CA GLU A 214 -4.18 -2.92 15.63
C GLU A 214 -5.04 -2.18 14.62
N LEU A 215 -6.12 -1.54 15.07
CA LEU A 215 -6.88 -0.65 14.21
C LEU A 215 -6.17 0.70 14.13
N ARG A 216 -5.78 1.08 12.92
CA ARG A 216 -5.18 2.39 12.64
C ARG A 216 -6.22 3.28 11.96
N PRO A 217 -6.40 4.53 12.41
CA PRO A 217 -7.36 5.43 11.78
C PRO A 217 -6.97 5.69 10.33
N TRP A 218 -7.97 5.76 9.45
CA TRP A 218 -7.80 6.16 8.05
C TRP A 218 -9.05 6.92 7.55
N PRO A 219 -9.22 8.19 7.97
CA PRO A 219 -10.37 9.01 7.60
C PRO A 219 -10.32 9.37 6.10
N ASN A 220 -11.32 10.12 5.65
CA ASN A 220 -11.18 10.91 4.42
C ASN A 220 -9.96 11.84 4.54
N ILE A 221 -9.30 12.12 3.42
CA ILE A 221 -8.08 12.92 3.38
C ILE A 221 -8.36 14.38 3.73
N GLY A 222 -9.53 14.89 3.33
CA GLY A 222 -9.94 16.26 3.55
C GLY A 222 -9.52 17.20 2.42
N GLU A 223 -9.41 18.47 2.75
CA GLU A 223 -9.14 19.53 1.77
C GLU A 223 -7.67 19.96 1.77
N LEU A 224 -7.23 20.49 0.63
CA LEU A 224 -5.99 21.25 0.58
C LEU A 224 -6.10 22.54 1.41
N SER A 225 -4.97 23.21 1.65
CA SER A 225 -5.00 24.53 2.28
C SER A 225 -5.91 25.48 1.51
N SER A 226 -6.70 26.29 2.24
CA SER A 226 -7.73 27.17 1.68
C SER A 226 -7.26 28.13 0.58
N ASN A 227 -5.97 28.49 0.60
CA ASN A 227 -5.36 29.38 -0.40
C ASN A 227 -5.25 28.74 -1.80
N ILE A 228 -5.21 27.40 -1.88
CA ILE A 228 -5.06 26.66 -3.14
C ILE A 228 -6.21 25.70 -3.42
N SER A 229 -7.02 25.34 -2.42
CA SER A 229 -8.10 24.36 -2.58
C SER A 229 -9.07 24.66 -3.73
N PRO A 230 -9.43 25.93 -4.06
CA PRO A 230 -10.32 26.20 -5.20
C PRO A 230 -9.69 25.94 -6.57
N MET A 231 -8.36 25.83 -6.65
CA MET A 231 -7.62 25.69 -7.92
C MET A 231 -7.43 24.24 -8.35
N TYR A 232 -7.74 23.29 -7.48
CA TYR A 232 -7.46 21.87 -7.68
C TYR A 232 -8.68 21.00 -7.34
N PRO A 233 -8.77 19.77 -7.90
CA PRO A 233 -9.84 18.85 -7.54
C PRO A 233 -9.81 18.53 -6.04
N LYS A 234 -10.97 18.18 -5.46
CA LYS A 234 -11.04 17.68 -4.09
C LYS A 234 -10.25 16.38 -3.96
N VAL A 235 -9.44 16.27 -2.90
CA VAL A 235 -8.53 15.12 -2.72
C VAL A 235 -9.30 13.80 -2.66
N ASP A 236 -10.35 13.73 -1.85
CA ASP A 236 -11.21 12.55 -1.70
C ASP A 236 -12.03 12.18 -2.95
N GLU A 237 -12.05 13.01 -3.99
CA GLU A 237 -12.68 12.72 -5.27
C GLU A 237 -11.65 12.41 -6.37
N SER A 238 -10.36 12.55 -6.08
CA SER A 238 -9.27 12.44 -7.07
C SER A 238 -8.05 11.67 -6.56
N VAL A 239 -8.24 10.78 -5.58
CA VAL A 239 -7.26 9.82 -5.09
C VAL A 239 -7.77 8.39 -5.23
N PHE A 240 -6.92 7.47 -5.68
CA PHE A 240 -7.35 6.09 -5.90
C PHE A 240 -7.72 5.39 -4.57
N ILE A 241 -8.94 4.84 -4.48
CA ILE A 241 -9.47 4.06 -3.33
C ILE A 241 -9.00 4.62 -1.97
N ILE A 242 -9.33 5.89 -1.68
CA ILE A 242 -9.01 6.52 -0.38
C ILE A 242 -7.53 6.40 -0.01
N ALA A 243 -6.64 6.52 -1.00
CA ALA A 243 -5.19 6.38 -0.83
C ALA A 243 -4.70 5.02 -0.30
N THR A 244 -5.36 3.92 -0.69
CA THR A 244 -5.03 2.55 -0.23
C THR A 244 -3.55 2.18 -0.35
N HIS A 245 -2.87 2.55 -1.44
CA HIS A 245 -1.46 2.24 -1.61
C HIS A 245 -0.59 2.92 -0.54
N MET A 246 -0.92 4.16 -0.14
CA MET A 246 -0.19 4.85 0.91
C MET A 246 -0.37 4.16 2.28
N ALA A 247 -1.59 3.74 2.61
CA ALA A 247 -1.86 2.97 3.82
C ALA A 247 -1.05 1.66 3.84
N LEU A 248 -1.01 0.91 2.73
CA LEU A 248 -0.25 -0.32 2.60
C LEU A 248 1.25 -0.09 2.77
N GLN A 249 1.78 0.98 2.16
CA GLN A 249 3.19 1.32 2.30
C GLN A 249 3.54 1.68 3.75
N ILE A 250 2.73 2.53 4.40
CA ILE A 250 2.90 2.87 5.82
C ILE A 250 2.83 1.61 6.68
N CYS A 251 1.83 0.76 6.44
CA CYS A 251 1.70 -0.52 7.14
C CYS A 251 3.00 -1.33 7.10
N SER A 252 3.58 -1.47 5.90
CA SER A 252 4.78 -2.28 5.69
C SER A 252 6.00 -1.75 6.45
N LEU A 253 6.10 -0.44 6.63
CA LEU A 253 7.19 0.19 7.38
C LEU A 253 7.05 0.00 8.89
N GLU A 254 5.82 -0.01 9.40
CA GLU A 254 5.54 -0.18 10.83
C GLU A 254 5.52 -1.66 11.28
N ILE A 255 5.78 -2.61 10.38
CA ILE A 255 5.91 -4.02 10.74
C ILE A 255 7.10 -4.21 11.70
N LYS A 256 6.84 -4.86 12.83
CA LYS A 256 7.84 -5.19 13.86
C LYS A 256 8.34 -6.64 13.78
N THR A 257 7.72 -7.46 12.95
CA THR A 257 8.13 -8.84 12.74
C THR A 257 9.06 -8.96 11.54
N SER A 258 9.83 -10.05 11.48
CA SER A 258 10.79 -10.33 10.42
C SER A 258 10.17 -10.51 9.04
N LEU A 259 8.89 -10.89 8.98
CA LEU A 259 8.16 -11.08 7.73
C LEU A 259 6.85 -10.30 7.73
N GLY A 260 6.51 -9.74 6.58
CA GLY A 260 5.25 -9.06 6.34
C GLY A 260 4.48 -9.64 5.16
N ILE A 261 3.16 -9.45 5.15
CA ILE A 261 2.29 -9.81 4.02
C ILE A 261 1.39 -8.63 3.69
N VAL A 262 1.13 -8.40 2.40
CA VAL A 262 0.00 -7.61 1.91
C VAL A 262 -1.07 -8.58 1.41
N ALA A 263 -2.26 -8.56 2.01
CA ALA A 263 -3.38 -9.44 1.64
C ALA A 263 -4.73 -8.72 1.75
N ASP A 264 -5.71 -9.22 1.00
CA ASP A 264 -7.10 -8.73 1.04
C ASP A 264 -7.90 -9.58 2.04
N PHE A 265 -9.01 -9.05 2.57
CA PHE A 265 -9.81 -9.78 3.57
C PHE A 265 -10.32 -11.14 3.10
N ASP A 266 -10.45 -11.35 1.80
CA ASP A 266 -10.90 -12.60 1.19
C ASP A 266 -9.74 -13.48 0.70
N GLU A 267 -8.53 -13.28 1.25
CA GLU A 267 -7.33 -14.00 0.86
C GLU A 267 -6.57 -14.60 2.06
N VAL A 268 -6.05 -15.82 1.87
CA VAL A 268 -5.05 -16.42 2.76
C VAL A 268 -4.03 -17.21 1.95
N MET A 269 -2.75 -17.05 2.25
CA MET A 269 -1.70 -17.88 1.63
C MET A 269 -1.61 -19.23 2.33
N VAL A 270 -1.41 -20.29 1.56
CA VAL A 270 -1.23 -21.65 2.08
C VAL A 270 -0.10 -22.33 1.30
N PRO A 271 0.98 -22.75 1.98
CA PRO A 271 2.07 -23.49 1.33
C PRO A 271 1.64 -24.94 1.08
N ASP A 272 2.42 -25.66 0.26
CA ASP A 272 2.22 -27.10 0.05
C ASP A 272 2.39 -27.91 1.34
N LYS A 273 3.25 -27.43 2.25
CA LYS A 273 3.57 -28.09 3.53
C LYS A 273 3.82 -27.07 4.64
N GLY A 274 3.28 -27.35 5.82
CA GLY A 274 3.49 -26.53 7.03
C GLY A 274 2.68 -25.24 7.02
N THR A 275 3.13 -24.27 7.82
CA THR A 275 2.55 -22.92 7.89
C THR A 275 3.25 -21.99 6.90
N VAL A 276 2.59 -20.89 6.50
CA VAL A 276 3.25 -19.83 5.71
C VAL A 276 4.49 -19.30 6.40
N LEU A 277 4.43 -19.07 7.72
CA LEU A 277 5.57 -18.59 8.50
C LEU A 277 6.77 -19.55 8.40
N ASP A 278 6.55 -20.86 8.60
CA ASP A 278 7.64 -21.85 8.55
C ASP A 278 8.21 -21.98 7.14
N HIS A 279 7.34 -22.00 6.13
CA HIS A 279 7.74 -22.05 4.72
C HIS A 279 8.63 -20.85 4.36
N ALA A 280 8.16 -19.63 4.66
CA ALA A 280 8.89 -18.42 4.32
C ALA A 280 10.20 -18.28 5.11
N MET A 281 10.20 -18.63 6.41
CA MET A 281 11.42 -18.66 7.22
C MET A 281 12.48 -19.58 6.61
N LYS A 282 12.09 -20.79 6.22
CA LYS A 282 12.99 -21.77 5.59
C LYS A 282 13.53 -21.26 4.25
N GLU A 283 12.69 -20.65 3.44
CA GLU A 283 13.07 -20.22 2.10
C GLU A 283 13.93 -18.96 2.11
N MET A 284 13.64 -17.99 2.99
CA MET A 284 14.20 -16.63 2.91
C MET A 284 15.36 -16.35 3.88
N THR A 285 15.43 -17.05 5.03
CA THR A 285 16.44 -16.77 6.06
C THR A 285 17.86 -17.01 5.52
N GLY A 286 18.74 -16.01 5.69
CA GLY A 286 20.15 -16.09 5.28
C GLY A 286 20.36 -16.04 3.75
N LYS A 287 19.37 -15.56 2.99
CA LYS A 287 19.45 -15.45 1.52
C LYS A 287 18.97 -14.06 1.07
N ASP A 288 19.36 -13.67 -0.14
CA ASP A 288 18.92 -12.42 -0.78
C ASP A 288 17.51 -12.52 -1.40
N ILE A 289 16.63 -13.29 -0.77
CA ILE A 289 15.23 -13.44 -1.20
C ILE A 289 14.39 -12.43 -0.41
N GLY A 290 14.01 -11.35 -1.08
CA GLY A 290 13.22 -10.27 -0.49
C GLY A 290 11.74 -10.59 -0.38
N ALA A 291 11.22 -11.46 -1.25
CA ALA A 291 9.82 -11.87 -1.23
C ALA A 291 9.58 -13.25 -1.86
N LEU A 292 8.49 -13.89 -1.44
CA LEU A 292 7.93 -15.09 -2.08
C LEU A 292 6.55 -14.76 -2.65
N LEU A 293 6.37 -14.98 -3.95
CA LEU A 293 5.10 -14.80 -4.66
C LEU A 293 4.28 -16.09 -4.67
N PHE A 294 3.04 -16.00 -4.20
CA PHE A 294 2.06 -17.08 -4.23
C PHE A 294 1.08 -16.83 -5.38
N GLU A 295 0.90 -17.84 -6.24
CA GLU A 295 -0.13 -17.81 -7.27
C GLU A 295 -1.52 -17.71 -6.64
N ASN A 296 -2.44 -17.01 -7.28
CA ASN A 296 -3.79 -16.85 -6.75
C ASN A 296 -4.72 -17.94 -7.29
N THR A 297 -5.48 -18.57 -6.39
CA THR A 297 -6.53 -19.53 -6.75
C THR A 297 -7.83 -19.18 -6.04
N HIS A 298 -8.89 -18.99 -6.82
CA HIS A 298 -10.22 -18.77 -6.27
C HIS A 298 -10.83 -20.06 -5.71
N VAL A 299 -11.51 -19.94 -4.58
CA VAL A 299 -12.20 -21.05 -3.91
C VAL A 299 -13.63 -20.68 -3.52
N ALA A 300 -14.55 -21.61 -3.75
CA ALA A 300 -15.91 -21.54 -3.28
C ALA A 300 -16.12 -22.43 -2.05
N LEU A 301 -16.93 -21.94 -1.12
CA LEU A 301 -17.32 -22.63 0.12
C LEU A 301 -18.77 -23.13 0.03
N THR A 302 -19.02 -24.33 0.54
CA THR A 302 -20.37 -24.90 0.65
C THR A 302 -20.59 -25.53 2.02
N PRO A 303 -21.44 -24.96 2.90
CA PRO A 303 -22.15 -23.69 2.72
C PRO A 303 -21.20 -22.48 2.64
N ASN A 304 -21.70 -21.35 2.15
CA ASN A 304 -20.96 -20.09 2.20
C ASN A 304 -20.94 -19.56 3.65
N ILE A 305 -19.85 -18.95 4.10
CA ILE A 305 -19.74 -18.33 5.43
C ILE A 305 -20.84 -17.32 5.73
N TYR A 306 -21.43 -16.64 4.73
CA TYR A 306 -22.53 -15.68 4.93
C TYR A 306 -23.86 -16.32 5.36
N THR A 307 -23.94 -17.65 5.44
CA THR A 307 -25.03 -18.34 6.15
C THR A 307 -24.73 -18.52 7.64
N ASN A 308 -23.74 -17.80 8.18
CA ASN A 308 -23.20 -17.94 9.54
C ASN A 308 -22.72 -19.37 9.84
N ASN A 309 -22.29 -20.11 8.82
CA ASN A 309 -21.84 -21.48 8.95
C ASN A 309 -20.47 -21.67 8.28
N TYR A 310 -19.44 -21.78 9.12
CA TYR A 310 -18.06 -21.99 8.67
C TYR A 310 -17.72 -23.42 8.25
N SER A 311 -18.64 -24.38 8.29
CA SER A 311 -18.35 -25.78 7.92
C SER A 311 -17.90 -25.94 6.45
N GLY A 312 -18.23 -24.99 5.57
CA GLY A 312 -17.82 -25.01 4.17
C GLY A 312 -16.31 -24.95 3.94
N VAL A 313 -15.52 -24.50 4.93
CA VAL A 313 -14.05 -24.50 4.85
C VAL A 313 -13.45 -25.91 4.84
N ARG A 314 -14.23 -26.95 5.18
CA ARG A 314 -13.77 -28.36 5.15
C ARG A 314 -13.52 -28.87 3.74
N SER A 315 -14.27 -28.38 2.76
CA SER A 315 -14.25 -28.91 1.40
C SER A 315 -14.35 -27.76 0.40
N LEU A 316 -13.21 -27.43 -0.19
CA LEU A 316 -13.07 -26.31 -1.12
C LEU A 316 -13.36 -26.75 -2.54
N THR A 317 -14.12 -25.94 -3.27
CA THR A 317 -14.23 -26.06 -4.73
C THR A 317 -13.33 -25.02 -5.37
N PHE A 318 -12.24 -25.47 -6.00
CA PHE A 318 -11.29 -24.57 -6.65
C PHE A 318 -11.77 -24.22 -8.06
N THR A 319 -11.64 -22.95 -8.43
CA THR A 319 -12.04 -22.46 -9.75
C THR A 319 -10.89 -21.78 -10.47
N ASP A 320 -10.84 -21.97 -11.78
CA ASP A 320 -9.86 -21.35 -12.68
C ASP A 320 -10.28 -19.93 -13.02
N ILE A 321 -10.04 -19.02 -12.08
CA ILE A 321 -10.26 -17.59 -12.24
C ILE A 321 -8.92 -16.93 -12.00
N PHE A 322 -8.39 -16.27 -13.03
CA PHE A 322 -7.17 -15.48 -12.92
C PHE A 322 -7.36 -14.38 -11.87
N ALA A 323 -6.42 -14.31 -10.93
CA ALA A 323 -6.21 -13.14 -10.09
C ALA A 323 -4.70 -12.89 -9.97
N PRO A 324 -4.30 -11.63 -9.73
CA PRO A 324 -2.91 -11.31 -9.47
C PRO A 324 -2.39 -12.08 -8.26
N PRO A 325 -1.08 -12.42 -8.24
CA PRO A 325 -0.47 -13.07 -7.09
C PRO A 325 -0.46 -12.14 -5.87
N LYS A 326 -0.12 -12.73 -4.73
CA LYS A 326 0.21 -12.00 -3.50
C LYS A 326 1.54 -12.49 -2.97
N TYR A 327 2.13 -11.77 -2.02
CA TYR A 327 3.48 -12.09 -1.55
C TYR A 327 3.66 -11.89 -0.05
N ILE A 328 4.56 -12.71 0.48
CA ILE A 328 5.23 -12.47 1.76
C ILE A 328 6.58 -11.84 1.47
N PHE A 329 6.99 -10.88 2.30
CA PHE A 329 8.25 -10.16 2.14
C PHE A 329 9.07 -10.17 3.42
N ASN A 330 10.38 -10.01 3.26
CA ASN A 330 11.31 -9.77 4.35
C ASN A 330 11.28 -8.28 4.69
N THR A 331 10.82 -7.96 5.90
CA THR A 331 10.62 -6.58 6.37
C THR A 331 11.93 -5.77 6.34
N SER A 332 13.07 -6.42 6.52
CA SER A 332 14.38 -5.77 6.49
C SER A 332 14.90 -5.45 5.08
N LEU A 333 14.29 -6.01 4.02
CA LEU A 333 14.78 -5.89 2.64
C LEU A 333 13.83 -5.11 1.72
N ILE A 334 12.54 -5.02 2.05
CA ILE A 334 11.54 -4.32 1.24
C ILE A 334 11.64 -2.79 1.43
N ASP A 335 11.63 -2.04 0.33
CA ASP A 335 11.62 -0.57 0.35
C ASP A 335 10.22 -0.02 0.02
N ILE A 336 9.63 -0.53 -1.07
CA ILE A 336 8.28 -0.18 -1.55
C ILE A 336 7.46 -1.46 -1.70
N CYS A 337 6.32 -1.51 -1.01
CA CYS A 337 5.31 -2.55 -1.09
C CYS A 337 4.20 -2.13 -2.04
N GLU A 338 3.98 -2.93 -3.08
CA GLU A 338 2.81 -2.78 -3.97
C GLU A 338 1.75 -3.84 -3.62
N THR A 339 0.54 -3.71 -4.17
CA THR A 339 -0.60 -4.56 -3.78
C THR A 339 -0.45 -6.02 -4.20
N HIS A 340 0.21 -6.30 -5.32
CA HIS A 340 0.27 -7.63 -5.95
C HIS A 340 1.69 -8.17 -6.13
N SER A 341 2.70 -7.31 -5.97
CA SER A 341 4.11 -7.69 -6.04
C SER A 341 4.96 -6.75 -5.20
N PRO A 342 6.21 -7.11 -4.86
CA PRO A 342 7.17 -6.14 -4.35
C PRO A 342 7.37 -5.01 -5.36
N GLY A 343 7.40 -3.76 -4.90
CA GLY A 343 7.71 -2.61 -5.75
C GLY A 343 9.22 -2.42 -5.90
N LYS A 344 9.92 -2.32 -4.76
CA LYS A 344 11.37 -2.06 -4.71
C LYS A 344 11.99 -2.69 -3.48
N PHE A 345 13.21 -3.19 -3.62
CA PHE A 345 14.03 -3.66 -2.50
C PHE A 345 15.15 -2.65 -2.19
N LEU A 346 15.64 -2.66 -0.95
CA LEU A 346 16.73 -1.79 -0.50
C LEU A 346 18.08 -2.12 -1.17
N HIS A 347 18.29 -3.39 -1.52
CA HIS A 347 19.51 -3.86 -2.17
C HIS A 347 19.21 -4.40 -3.57
N LYS A 348 20.06 -4.06 -4.54
CA LYS A 348 19.91 -4.48 -5.94
C LYS A 348 20.07 -5.99 -6.15
N SER A 349 20.79 -6.68 -5.27
CA SER A 349 20.94 -8.14 -5.29
C SER A 349 19.70 -8.87 -4.81
N THR A 350 18.80 -8.20 -4.08
CA THR A 350 17.58 -8.79 -3.56
C THR A 350 16.59 -9.08 -4.68
N TYR A 351 16.03 -10.28 -4.70
CA TYR A 351 15.08 -10.70 -5.73
C TYR A 351 13.84 -11.38 -5.14
N THR A 352 12.84 -11.54 -6.00
CA THR A 352 11.58 -12.23 -5.69
C THR A 352 11.62 -13.65 -6.24
N LYS A 353 11.13 -14.62 -5.46
CA LYS A 353 11.05 -16.03 -5.84
C LYS A 353 9.58 -16.49 -5.85
N MET A 354 9.22 -17.42 -6.73
CA MET A 354 7.91 -18.09 -6.64
C MET A 354 7.86 -19.03 -5.44
N ALA A 355 6.76 -18.99 -4.69
CA ALA A 355 6.51 -19.83 -3.54
C ALA A 355 5.96 -21.21 -3.95
N ASN A 356 6.19 -22.22 -3.10
CA ASN A 356 5.51 -23.51 -3.22
C ASN A 356 4.20 -23.46 -2.42
N GLY A 357 3.14 -22.97 -3.05
CA GLY A 357 1.83 -22.80 -2.45
C GLY A 357 0.91 -21.93 -3.30
N THR A 358 -0.23 -21.54 -2.73
CA THR A 358 -1.21 -20.67 -3.39
C THR A 358 -1.79 -19.65 -2.40
N VAL A 359 -2.38 -18.59 -2.92
CA VAL A 359 -3.43 -17.83 -2.23
C VAL A 359 -4.75 -18.57 -2.43
N LEU A 360 -5.51 -18.77 -1.36
CA LEU A 360 -6.92 -19.12 -1.42
C LEU A 360 -7.71 -17.81 -1.43
N HIS A 361 -8.32 -17.48 -2.57
CA HIS A 361 -9.16 -16.30 -2.74
C HIS A 361 -10.64 -16.68 -2.62
N PHE A 362 -11.23 -16.45 -1.45
CA PHE A 362 -12.57 -16.90 -1.05
C PHE A 362 -13.63 -15.80 -1.19
N ARG A 363 -13.61 -15.10 -2.33
CA ARG A 363 -14.52 -14.00 -2.62
C ARG A 363 -15.99 -14.42 -2.53
N PHE A 364 -16.84 -13.51 -2.05
CA PHE A 364 -18.24 -13.85 -1.71
C PHE A 364 -19.08 -14.43 -2.86
N ASN A 365 -18.79 -14.02 -4.09
CA ASN A 365 -19.56 -14.35 -5.28
C ASN A 365 -18.85 -15.36 -6.19
N VAL A 366 -17.83 -16.09 -5.74
CA VAL A 366 -17.09 -17.06 -6.60
C VAL A 366 -18.04 -18.01 -7.33
N LYS A 367 -19.09 -18.53 -6.67
CA LYS A 367 -20.07 -19.43 -7.32
C LYS A 367 -20.89 -18.78 -8.45
N GLN A 368 -21.03 -17.45 -8.44
CA GLN A 368 -21.74 -16.71 -9.48
C GLN A 368 -20.85 -16.50 -10.71
N ILE A 369 -19.52 -16.56 -10.53
CA ILE A 369 -18.55 -16.55 -11.60
C ILE A 369 -18.51 -17.98 -12.17
N ARG A 370 -19.10 -18.17 -13.36
CA ARG A 370 -19.21 -19.49 -14.03
C ARG A 370 -17.86 -19.96 -14.60
N ALA A 371 -16.87 -20.14 -13.72
CA ALA A 371 -15.53 -20.59 -14.06
C ALA A 371 -15.37 -22.11 -13.99
N LYS A 372 -14.35 -22.62 -14.66
CA LYS A 372 -14.02 -24.05 -14.69
C LYS A 372 -13.56 -24.51 -13.31
N ILE A 373 -14.11 -25.62 -12.83
CA ILE A 373 -13.63 -26.26 -11.60
C ILE A 373 -12.29 -26.95 -11.88
N VAL A 374 -11.32 -26.76 -11.00
CA VAL A 374 -10.00 -27.40 -11.06
C VAL A 374 -9.76 -28.25 -9.82
N ARG A 375 -8.86 -29.23 -9.94
CA ARG A 375 -8.46 -30.08 -8.82
C ARG A 375 -7.19 -29.53 -8.18
N LYS A 376 -7.29 -29.09 -6.94
CA LYS A 376 -6.15 -28.77 -6.06
C LYS A 376 -6.40 -29.39 -4.68
N SER A 377 -5.35 -29.59 -3.89
CA SER A 377 -5.39 -30.27 -2.58
C SER A 377 -5.15 -29.34 -1.38
N TYR A 378 -5.17 -28.03 -1.61
CA TYR A 378 -4.94 -27.03 -0.57
C TYR A 378 -6.08 -26.96 0.45
N ARG A 379 -5.76 -26.47 1.65
CA ARG A 379 -6.71 -26.31 2.76
C ARG A 379 -6.39 -25.01 3.49
N PHE A 380 -7.40 -24.37 4.09
CA PHE A 380 -7.21 -23.17 4.91
C PHE A 380 -6.24 -23.40 6.07
N PHE A 381 -6.41 -24.52 6.76
CA PHE A 381 -5.71 -24.83 8.00
C PHE A 381 -4.76 -26.01 7.79
N PRO A 382 -3.49 -25.90 8.22
CA PRO A 382 -2.52 -26.97 8.06
C PRO A 382 -2.87 -28.19 8.92
N ASN A 383 -3.47 -27.98 10.09
CA ASN A 383 -3.91 -29.01 11.04
C ASN A 383 -5.26 -28.62 11.67
N ASP A 384 -5.93 -29.58 12.31
CA ASP A 384 -7.17 -29.41 13.11
C ASP A 384 -8.25 -28.48 12.51
N THR A 385 -8.69 -28.78 11.29
CA THR A 385 -9.81 -28.05 10.65
C THR A 385 -11.07 -28.03 11.51
N ALA A 386 -11.32 -29.08 12.31
CA ALA A 386 -12.50 -29.13 13.16
C ALA A 386 -12.41 -28.14 14.34
N GLY A 387 -11.23 -28.02 14.97
CA GLY A 387 -10.97 -27.03 16.02
C GLY A 387 -11.11 -25.61 15.51
N HIS A 388 -10.51 -25.28 14.37
CA HIS A 388 -10.66 -23.95 13.78
C HIS A 388 -12.12 -23.59 13.45
N ILE A 389 -12.92 -24.55 12.98
CA ILE A 389 -14.36 -24.33 12.78
C ILE A 389 -15.06 -24.03 14.11
N ARG A 390 -14.77 -24.78 15.17
CA ARG A 390 -15.34 -24.50 16.50
C ARG A 390 -14.95 -23.10 16.99
N ASN A 391 -13.67 -22.73 16.89
CA ASN A 391 -13.18 -21.41 17.30
C ASN A 391 -13.92 -20.25 16.59
N MET A 392 -14.19 -20.38 15.29
CA MET A 392 -14.94 -19.36 14.54
C MET A 392 -16.39 -19.25 14.98
N HIS A 393 -17.05 -20.39 15.25
CA HIS A 393 -18.42 -20.41 15.79
C HIS A 393 -18.46 -19.83 17.21
N ASP A 394 -17.54 -20.23 18.08
CA ASP A 394 -17.43 -19.72 19.45
C ASP A 394 -17.17 -18.22 19.47
N THR A 395 -16.30 -17.73 18.58
CA THR A 395 -16.00 -16.30 18.44
C THR A 395 -17.24 -15.52 17.97
N MET A 396 -17.91 -16.01 16.92
CA MET A 396 -19.15 -15.43 16.43
C MET A 396 -20.22 -15.34 17.54
N ASN A 397 -20.43 -16.45 18.26
CA ASN A 397 -21.41 -16.52 19.35
C ASN A 397 -21.04 -15.61 20.52
N LYS A 398 -19.76 -15.44 20.81
CA LYS A 398 -19.30 -14.52 21.87
C LYS A 398 -19.48 -13.05 21.51
N ILE A 399 -19.26 -12.68 20.24
CA ILE A 399 -19.43 -11.29 19.77
C ILE A 399 -20.91 -10.90 19.73
N PHE A 400 -21.77 -11.83 19.32
CA PHE A 400 -23.19 -11.57 19.06
C PHE A 400 -24.13 -12.25 20.06
N GLU A 401 -23.62 -12.69 21.21
CA GLU A 401 -24.41 -13.30 22.30
C GLU A 401 -25.34 -14.43 21.84
N ASN A 402 -24.82 -15.34 21.00
CA ASN A 402 -25.55 -16.44 20.33
C ASN A 402 -26.68 -15.99 19.36
N SER A 403 -26.74 -14.73 18.99
CA SER A 403 -27.70 -14.17 18.03
C SER A 403 -26.99 -13.44 16.87
N PRO A 404 -26.19 -14.17 16.06
CA PRO A 404 -25.45 -13.55 14.95
C PRO A 404 -26.41 -12.96 13.91
N PRO A 405 -26.17 -11.73 13.44
CA PRO A 405 -27.07 -11.06 12.50
C PRO A 405 -27.09 -11.78 11.14
N ALA A 406 -28.22 -11.69 10.45
CA ALA A 406 -28.34 -12.19 9.08
C ALA A 406 -27.48 -11.32 8.14
N PHE A 407 -26.70 -11.96 7.26
CA PHE A 407 -25.89 -11.22 6.30
C PHE A 407 -26.75 -10.51 5.26
N SER A 408 -26.46 -9.23 5.00
CA SER A 408 -27.06 -8.47 3.91
C SER A 408 -26.05 -8.23 2.80
N TYR A 409 -26.38 -8.67 1.58
CA TYR A 409 -25.58 -8.38 0.37
C TYR A 409 -25.77 -6.93 -0.13
N LYS A 410 -26.79 -6.21 0.37
CA LYS A 410 -27.13 -4.84 -0.09
C LYS A 410 -25.93 -3.87 -0.07
N PRO A 411 -25.08 -3.82 0.97
CA PRO A 411 -23.94 -2.90 0.98
C PRO A 411 -22.92 -3.19 -0.12
N ILE A 412 -22.45 -4.43 -0.22
CA ILE A 412 -21.45 -4.81 -1.22
C ILE A 412 -21.99 -4.70 -2.65
N GLU A 413 -23.26 -5.05 -2.88
CA GLU A 413 -23.90 -4.85 -4.17
C GLU A 413 -24.03 -3.38 -4.53
N THR A 414 -24.35 -2.52 -3.57
CA THR A 414 -24.48 -1.07 -3.81
C THR A 414 -23.13 -0.46 -4.14
N LEU A 415 -22.08 -0.83 -3.40
CA LEU A 415 -20.71 -0.39 -3.68
C LEU A 415 -20.25 -0.84 -5.07
N ASN A 416 -20.43 -2.12 -5.42
CA ASN A 416 -20.07 -2.65 -6.73
C ASN A 416 -20.85 -1.96 -7.86
N LYS A 417 -22.16 -1.70 -7.68
CA LYS A 417 -22.98 -0.95 -8.64
C LYS A 417 -22.52 0.50 -8.79
N CYS A 418 -22.08 1.14 -7.70
CA CYS A 418 -21.53 2.49 -7.76
C CYS A 418 -20.20 2.50 -8.55
N ILE A 419 -19.24 1.64 -8.17
CA ILE A 419 -17.94 1.54 -8.83
C ILE A 419 -18.09 1.24 -10.33
N ALA A 420 -19.01 0.34 -10.70
CA ALA A 420 -19.26 0.00 -12.10
C ALA A 420 -19.84 1.15 -12.94
N LYS A 421 -20.40 2.19 -12.30
CA LYS A 421 -20.91 3.39 -12.98
C LYS A 421 -19.87 4.52 -13.09
N VAL A 422 -18.72 4.38 -12.44
CA VAL A 422 -17.62 5.34 -12.58
C VAL A 422 -17.15 5.29 -14.02
N LYS A 423 -17.16 6.45 -14.69
CA LYS A 423 -16.72 6.55 -16.07
C LYS A 423 -15.21 6.31 -16.15
N SER A 424 -14.75 5.81 -17.28
CA SER A 424 -13.32 5.50 -17.50
C SER A 424 -12.41 6.72 -17.43
N ASP A 425 -12.94 7.94 -17.64
CA ASP A 425 -12.23 9.22 -17.58
C ASP A 425 -12.25 9.87 -16.18
N VAL A 426 -12.78 9.17 -15.17
CA VAL A 426 -12.88 9.64 -13.79
C VAL A 426 -11.99 8.78 -12.89
N CYS A 427 -11.27 9.39 -11.96
CA CYS A 427 -10.51 8.66 -10.94
C CYS A 427 -11.44 7.71 -10.15
N HIS A 428 -11.06 6.46 -9.95
CA HIS A 428 -11.80 5.54 -9.08
C HIS A 428 -11.55 5.85 -7.58
N SER A 429 -12.00 7.03 -7.14
CA SER A 429 -11.98 7.45 -5.74
C SER A 429 -13.26 7.02 -5.01
N THR A 430 -13.20 5.89 -4.30
CA THR A 430 -14.37 5.34 -3.61
C THR A 430 -14.82 6.16 -2.40
N GLY A 431 -13.92 6.91 -1.76
CA GLY A 431 -14.21 7.70 -0.55
C GLY A 431 -15.11 8.91 -0.78
N GLY A 432 -14.99 9.56 -1.95
CA GLY A 432 -15.86 10.65 -2.35
C GLY A 432 -17.01 10.21 -3.26
N ILE A 433 -16.69 9.53 -4.38
CA ILE A 433 -17.65 9.32 -5.48
C ILE A 433 -18.81 8.41 -5.07
N CYS A 434 -18.55 7.39 -4.26
CA CYS A 434 -19.59 6.47 -3.82
C CYS A 434 -20.25 6.85 -2.50
N LYS A 435 -19.77 7.90 -1.82
CA LYS A 435 -20.20 8.22 -0.46
C LYS A 435 -21.70 8.40 -0.31
N ALA A 436 -22.30 9.26 -1.14
CA ALA A 436 -23.74 9.52 -1.07
C ALA A 436 -24.59 8.25 -1.34
N ALA A 437 -24.15 7.39 -2.27
CA ALA A 437 -24.83 6.13 -2.53
C ALA A 437 -24.70 5.17 -1.35
N MET A 438 -23.52 5.11 -0.73
CA MET A 438 -23.27 4.25 0.42
C MET A 438 -23.97 4.74 1.68
N ASP A 439 -23.99 6.04 1.97
CA ASP A 439 -24.68 6.62 3.14
C ASP A 439 -26.18 6.30 3.17
N ASN A 440 -26.80 6.08 2.01
CA ASN A 440 -28.20 5.68 1.90
C ASN A 440 -28.46 4.18 2.14
N VAL A 441 -27.40 3.37 2.31
CA VAL A 441 -27.54 1.92 2.50
C VAL A 441 -27.84 1.56 3.94
N THR A 442 -27.08 2.12 4.87
CA THR A 442 -27.05 1.78 6.30
C THR A 442 -26.27 2.83 7.09
N ASN A 443 -26.34 2.77 8.42
CA ASN A 443 -25.55 3.62 9.30
C ASN A 443 -24.10 3.11 9.33
N TRP A 444 -23.24 3.75 8.55
CA TRP A 444 -21.80 3.44 8.53
C TRP A 444 -21.11 4.01 9.76
N VAL A 445 -20.25 3.22 10.38
CA VAL A 445 -19.31 3.70 11.40
C VAL A 445 -18.06 4.20 10.69
N TYR A 446 -17.97 5.51 10.49
CA TYR A 446 -16.80 6.16 9.88
C TYR A 446 -15.70 6.44 10.90
N ASN A 447 -14.45 6.38 10.45
CA ASN A 447 -13.34 7.01 11.15
C ASN A 447 -13.40 8.53 10.90
N THR A 448 -13.37 9.29 11.99
CA THR A 448 -13.42 10.76 11.99
C THR A 448 -12.19 11.37 12.63
N THR A 449 -11.07 10.64 12.65
CA THR A 449 -9.81 11.12 13.23
C THR A 449 -9.32 12.31 12.42
N GLU A 450 -9.04 13.44 13.08
CA GLU A 450 -8.48 14.62 12.44
C GLU A 450 -6.96 14.65 12.53
N GLY A 451 -6.31 15.46 11.70
CA GLY A 451 -4.85 15.69 11.75
C GLY A 451 -3.99 14.55 11.22
N LEU A 452 -4.57 13.41 10.80
CA LEU A 452 -3.81 12.30 10.22
C LEU A 452 -3.15 12.69 8.89
N PHE A 453 -3.89 13.46 8.08
CA PHE A 453 -3.41 14.11 6.87
C PHE A 453 -3.37 15.61 7.12
N THR A 454 -2.23 16.23 6.83
CA THR A 454 -1.99 17.63 7.17
C THR A 454 -1.46 18.42 5.99
N THR A 455 -1.95 19.64 5.88
CA THR A 455 -1.42 20.68 4.99
C THR A 455 -0.70 21.77 5.77
N GLY A 456 -0.51 21.60 7.08
CA GLY A 456 0.13 22.57 7.96
C GLY A 456 -0.82 23.52 8.67
N THR A 457 -0.34 24.07 9.77
CA THR A 457 -1.01 25.13 10.52
C THR A 457 -0.53 26.48 10.03
N ARG A 458 -1.45 27.45 9.90
CA ARG A 458 -1.08 28.83 9.55
C ARG A 458 -0.14 29.40 10.61
N ILE A 459 0.96 30.00 10.16
CA ILE A 459 1.85 30.75 11.04
C ILE A 459 1.18 32.11 11.26
N ILE A 460 0.77 32.39 12.50
CA ILE A 460 0.40 33.74 12.90
C ILE A 460 1.72 34.49 13.09
N VAL A 461 2.06 35.35 12.14
CA VAL A 461 3.21 36.26 12.24
C VAL A 461 2.85 37.43 13.14
#